data_AF-A0AA36BCF9-F1
#
_entry.id   AF-A0AA36BCF9-F1
#
_cell.length_a   1.000
_cell.length_b   1.000
_cell.length_c   1.000
_cell.angle_alpha   90.00
_cell.angle_beta   90.00
_cell.angle_gamma   90.00
#
_symmetry.space_group_name_H-M   'P 1'
#
loop_
_entity.id
_entity.type
_entity.pdbx_description
1 polymer ?
#
loop_
_entity_poly.entity_id
_entity_poly.type
_entity_poly.pdbx_seq_one_letter_code
_entity_poly.pdbx_strand_id
1 'polypeptide(L)'
;MFSWKFQICLSSKALHILQQHCSGLVESQLLLLSGYVHSDNDGSKFSILVDPLDVSNLTSETNEKSLQISVLVSKSNKCSFLPEDYNRAVKNVLTRCGSKDSIGIGSFFSVLGKFFVQTENGSSAFCVEFDVLTSAAKFEAVPINPVTIMTTALAKNLASPMSLSRLQGKAKSGYVTMDHTRKLVLMLESDPKVSTLPLIGIWVSGVDCVKNPYVWACCLRYLYNNSLNQRVCLPPHRFMLLLYCLQGNKIEFYECGLLNEKEKTHEMDAFCGSKTVRLDFDQDGLEVDLSLLKYGIKKNRIDSVAARVSDKSKYQRQDFLYLKYL
;
A
#
# COMPACT_ATOMS: atom_id res chain seq x y z
N MET A 1 0.10 17.02 -5.52
CA MET A 1 -1.04 16.16 -5.14
C MET A 1 -0.94 14.87 -5.94
N PHE A 2 -0.83 13.72 -5.28
CA PHE A 2 -0.80 12.43 -5.96
C PHE A 2 -2.22 12.08 -6.41
N SER A 3 -2.49 12.13 -7.72
CA SER A 3 -3.74 11.62 -8.31
C SER A 3 -3.43 10.29 -8.96
N TRP A 4 -3.48 9.23 -8.19
CA TRP A 4 -3.20 7.89 -8.70
C TRP A 4 -4.33 7.41 -9.59
N LYS A 5 -3.96 6.88 -10.77
CA LYS A 5 -4.87 6.07 -11.58
C LYS A 5 -4.69 4.62 -11.19
N PHE A 6 -5.76 3.97 -10.76
CA PHE A 6 -5.74 2.55 -10.43
C PHE A 6 -6.34 1.73 -11.56
N GLN A 7 -5.68 0.62 -11.86
CA GLN A 7 -6.14 -0.36 -12.82
C GLN A 7 -5.93 -1.76 -12.26
N ILE A 8 -6.83 -2.68 -12.57
CA ILE A 8 -6.66 -4.09 -12.30
C ILE A 8 -6.57 -4.82 -13.63
N CYS A 9 -5.51 -5.60 -13.83
CA CYS A 9 -5.38 -6.44 -15.01
C CYS A 9 -5.45 -7.91 -14.58
N LEU A 10 -6.48 -8.60 -15.05
CA LEU A 10 -6.65 -10.04 -14.91
C LEU A 10 -5.95 -10.72 -16.06
N SER A 11 -5.08 -11.70 -15.77
CA SER A 11 -4.50 -12.55 -16.81
C SER A 11 -5.58 -13.43 -17.47
N SER A 12 -5.34 -13.88 -18.71
CA SER A 12 -6.20 -14.86 -19.39
C SER A 12 -6.40 -16.12 -18.55
N LYS A 13 -5.36 -16.57 -17.84
CA LYS A 13 -5.44 -17.70 -16.89
C LYS A 13 -6.36 -17.41 -15.72
N ALA A 14 -6.25 -16.22 -15.10
CA ALA A 14 -7.12 -15.82 -14.00
C ALA A 14 -8.59 -15.82 -14.43
N LEU A 15 -8.86 -15.25 -15.62
CA LEU A 15 -10.19 -15.25 -16.20
C LEU A 15 -10.71 -16.66 -16.41
N HIS A 16 -9.92 -17.54 -17.04
CA HIS A 16 -10.35 -18.90 -17.32
C HIS A 16 -10.71 -19.67 -16.04
N ILE A 17 -9.93 -19.53 -14.97
CA ILE A 17 -10.24 -20.13 -13.66
C ILE A 17 -11.56 -19.58 -13.11
N LEU A 18 -11.77 -18.26 -13.14
CA LEU A 18 -13.03 -17.65 -12.67
C LEU A 18 -14.24 -18.15 -13.48
N GLN A 19 -14.08 -18.30 -14.79
CA GLN A 19 -15.13 -18.83 -15.68
C GLN A 19 -15.46 -20.30 -15.39
N GLN A 20 -14.45 -21.14 -15.21
CA GLN A 20 -14.62 -22.55 -14.86
C GLN A 20 -15.36 -22.70 -13.53
N HIS A 21 -14.93 -21.97 -12.50
CA HIS A 21 -15.61 -21.96 -11.20
C HIS A 21 -17.05 -21.48 -11.33
N CYS A 22 -17.30 -20.39 -12.07
CA CYS A 22 -18.65 -19.86 -12.23
C CYS A 22 -19.62 -20.86 -12.90
N SER A 23 -19.14 -21.65 -13.86
CA SER A 23 -19.95 -22.63 -14.59
C SER A 23 -20.40 -23.78 -13.68
N GLY A 24 -19.53 -24.24 -12.79
CA GLY A 24 -19.78 -25.34 -11.85
C GLY A 24 -20.56 -24.97 -10.59
N LEU A 25 -20.83 -23.68 -10.33
CA LEU A 25 -21.45 -23.22 -9.08
C LEU A 25 -22.98 -23.41 -9.03
N VAL A 26 -23.50 -23.68 -7.84
CA VAL A 26 -24.95 -23.65 -7.57
C VAL A 26 -25.41 -22.23 -7.20
N GLU A 27 -24.62 -21.48 -6.42
CA GLU A 27 -25.02 -20.17 -5.90
C GLU A 27 -23.88 -19.13 -5.95
N SER A 28 -22.96 -19.15 -4.97
CA SER A 28 -21.77 -18.31 -4.96
C SER A 28 -20.63 -18.94 -4.16
N GLN A 29 -19.39 -18.54 -4.47
CA GLN A 29 -18.19 -18.99 -3.75
C GLN A 29 -17.18 -17.86 -3.66
N LEU A 30 -16.52 -17.75 -2.50
CA LEU A 30 -15.39 -16.85 -2.31
C LEU A 30 -14.10 -17.58 -2.73
N LEU A 31 -13.36 -16.99 -3.66
CA LEU A 31 -12.03 -17.42 -4.07
C LEU A 31 -10.98 -16.43 -3.59
N LEU A 32 -9.77 -16.93 -3.32
CA LEU A 32 -8.63 -16.11 -3.00
C LEU A 32 -7.64 -16.19 -4.16
N LEU A 33 -7.40 -15.06 -4.82
CA LEU A 33 -6.40 -14.94 -5.87
C LEU A 33 -5.16 -14.23 -5.32
N SER A 34 -4.02 -14.49 -5.96
CA SER A 34 -2.79 -13.75 -5.75
C SER A 34 -2.68 -12.65 -6.80
N GLY A 35 -2.08 -11.54 -6.41
CA GLY A 35 -1.69 -10.50 -7.33
C GLY A 35 -0.45 -9.76 -6.85
N TYR A 36 0.02 -8.84 -7.67
CA TYR A 36 1.13 -7.95 -7.34
C TYR A 36 0.83 -6.55 -7.83
N VAL A 37 1.36 -5.56 -7.11
CA VAL A 37 1.18 -4.16 -7.44
C VAL A 37 2.40 -3.72 -8.25
N HIS A 38 2.14 -3.16 -9.41
CA HIS A 38 3.13 -2.52 -10.24
C HIS A 38 2.82 -1.02 -10.31
N SER A 39 3.84 -0.18 -10.20
CA SER A 39 3.72 1.25 -10.50
C SER A 39 4.50 1.55 -11.76
N ASP A 40 4.00 2.47 -12.57
CA ASP A 40 4.76 3.02 -13.68
C ASP A 40 6.00 3.81 -13.20
N ASN A 41 6.89 4.13 -14.16
CA ASN A 41 8.17 4.79 -13.88
C ASN A 41 8.00 6.19 -13.25
N ASP A 42 6.87 6.87 -13.47
CA ASP A 42 6.60 8.19 -12.91
C ASP A 42 5.76 8.16 -11.61
N GLY A 43 5.31 6.96 -11.19
CA GLY A 43 4.51 6.73 -9.99
C GLY A 43 3.09 7.29 -10.07
N SER A 44 2.59 7.60 -11.28
CA SER A 44 1.28 8.19 -11.50
C SER A 44 0.17 7.13 -11.66
N LYS A 45 0.52 5.91 -12.08
CA LYS A 45 -0.40 4.80 -12.29
C LYS A 45 -0.02 3.57 -11.48
N PHE A 46 -1.03 2.96 -10.88
CA PHE A 46 -0.95 1.66 -10.20
C PHE A 46 -1.72 0.64 -11.01
N SER A 47 -1.03 -0.43 -11.39
CA SER A 47 -1.65 -1.61 -11.98
C SER A 47 -1.52 -2.77 -11.00
N ILE A 48 -2.66 -3.37 -10.63
CA ILE A 48 -2.69 -4.62 -9.86
C ILE A 48 -2.84 -5.74 -10.87
N LEU A 49 -1.79 -6.53 -11.01
CA LEU A 49 -1.77 -7.69 -11.89
C LEU A 49 -2.25 -8.89 -11.08
N VAL A 50 -3.36 -9.48 -11.54
CA VAL A 50 -4.01 -10.64 -10.91
C VAL A 50 -3.69 -11.86 -11.75
N ASP A 51 -2.92 -12.77 -11.19
CA ASP A 51 -2.51 -13.99 -11.86
C ASP A 51 -2.65 -15.18 -10.89
N PRO A 52 -3.23 -16.31 -11.31
CA PRO A 52 -3.22 -17.55 -10.55
C PRO A 52 -1.82 -18.16 -10.52
N LEU A 53 -0.87 -17.48 -9.89
CA LEU A 53 0.37 -18.12 -9.45
C LEU A 53 0.09 -18.84 -8.13
N ASP A 54 0.23 -20.16 -8.22
CA ASP A 54 0.17 -21.11 -7.12
C ASP A 54 1.18 -20.71 -6.03
N VAL A 55 0.70 -20.61 -4.79
CA VAL A 55 1.51 -20.22 -3.62
C VAL A 55 2.56 -21.30 -3.27
N SER A 56 2.55 -22.43 -3.96
CA SER A 56 3.35 -23.62 -3.64
C SER A 56 4.67 -23.79 -4.40
N ASN A 57 4.93 -23.08 -5.52
CA ASN A 57 6.07 -23.41 -6.41
C ASN A 57 6.94 -22.23 -6.91
N LEU A 58 7.18 -21.20 -6.08
CA LEU A 58 8.12 -20.12 -6.41
C LEU A 58 9.36 -20.13 -5.53
N THR A 59 10.26 -21.07 -5.79
CA THR A 59 11.68 -20.93 -5.46
C THR A 59 12.33 -20.01 -6.49
N SER A 60 12.20 -18.70 -6.30
CA SER A 60 13.12 -17.69 -6.84
C SER A 60 12.89 -16.34 -6.15
N GLU A 61 13.98 -15.67 -5.85
CA GLU A 61 14.17 -14.62 -4.85
C GLU A 61 13.60 -13.23 -5.23
N THR A 62 12.52 -13.13 -6.00
CA THR A 62 12.06 -11.85 -6.58
C THR A 62 10.67 -11.36 -6.20
N ASN A 63 9.90 -12.05 -5.36
CA ASN A 63 8.52 -11.63 -5.10
C ASN A 63 8.35 -10.87 -3.78
N GLU A 64 8.10 -9.56 -3.88
CA GLU A 64 7.39 -8.80 -2.86
C GLU A 64 6.09 -9.54 -2.49
N LYS A 65 5.74 -9.54 -1.20
CA LYS A 65 4.57 -10.28 -0.66
C LYS A 65 3.36 -10.08 -1.58
N SER A 66 2.86 -11.19 -2.13
CA SER A 66 1.69 -11.18 -3.01
C SER A 66 0.51 -10.49 -2.31
N LEU A 67 -0.16 -9.59 -3.04
CA LEU A 67 -1.42 -9.01 -2.64
C LEU A 67 -2.49 -10.10 -2.74
N GLN A 68 -3.14 -10.40 -1.63
CA GLN A 68 -4.27 -11.32 -1.62
C GLN A 68 -5.55 -10.59 -2.04
N ILE A 69 -6.28 -11.18 -3.00
CA ILE A 69 -7.46 -10.61 -3.61
C ILE A 69 -8.62 -11.56 -3.37
N SER A 70 -9.64 -11.09 -2.63
CA SER A 70 -10.83 -11.88 -2.36
C SER A 70 -11.84 -11.67 -3.47
N VAL A 71 -12.17 -12.71 -4.24
CA VAL A 71 -13.11 -12.64 -5.38
C VAL A 71 -14.36 -13.46 -5.09
N LEU A 72 -15.51 -12.81 -5.03
CA LEU A 72 -16.81 -13.46 -4.94
C LEU A 72 -17.29 -13.85 -6.34
N VAL A 73 -17.37 -15.14 -6.62
CA VAL A 73 -17.86 -15.70 -7.88
C VAL A 73 -19.31 -16.13 -7.74
N SER A 74 -20.20 -15.74 -8.66
CA SER A 74 -21.62 -16.12 -8.63
C SER A 74 -22.23 -16.22 -10.03
N LYS A 75 -23.30 -17.00 -10.19
CA LYS A 75 -24.08 -17.06 -11.44
C LYS A 75 -24.94 -15.82 -11.70
N SER A 76 -25.08 -14.91 -10.73
CA SER A 76 -25.89 -13.70 -10.90
C SER A 76 -25.32 -12.51 -10.14
N ASN A 77 -25.81 -11.32 -10.48
CA ASN A 77 -25.44 -10.08 -9.79
C ASN A 77 -26.00 -9.98 -8.35
N LYS A 78 -26.82 -10.94 -7.89
CA LYS A 78 -27.52 -10.83 -6.60
C LYS A 78 -26.60 -10.93 -5.38
N CYS A 79 -25.46 -11.60 -5.51
CA CYS A 79 -24.50 -11.76 -4.42
C CYS A 79 -23.63 -10.50 -4.29
N SER A 80 -23.39 -10.02 -3.07
CA SER A 80 -22.51 -8.88 -2.81
C SER A 80 -21.71 -9.11 -1.55
N PHE A 81 -20.54 -8.49 -1.44
CA PHE A 81 -19.81 -8.45 -0.19
C PHE A 81 -20.67 -7.89 0.94
N LEU A 82 -20.61 -8.56 2.09
CA LEU A 82 -21.30 -8.13 3.28
C LEU A 82 -20.54 -6.94 3.90
N PRO A 83 -21.21 -6.12 4.73
CA PRO A 83 -20.53 -5.05 5.46
C PRO A 83 -19.29 -5.53 6.22
N GLU A 84 -19.33 -6.75 6.77
CA GLU A 84 -18.20 -7.34 7.51
C GLU A 84 -16.96 -7.63 6.66
N ASP A 85 -17.13 -7.84 5.35
CA ASP A 85 -16.00 -8.05 4.44
C ASP A 85 -15.22 -6.75 4.25
N TYR A 86 -15.93 -5.63 4.06
CA TYR A 86 -15.31 -4.30 4.06
C TYR A 86 -14.69 -3.98 5.42
N ASN A 87 -15.34 -4.37 6.53
CA ASN A 87 -14.78 -4.18 7.87
C ASN A 87 -13.42 -4.86 8.02
N ARG A 88 -13.32 -6.11 7.55
CA ARG A 88 -12.09 -6.89 7.56
C ARG A 88 -11.03 -6.30 6.64
N ALA A 89 -11.41 -5.89 5.42
CA ALA A 89 -10.49 -5.27 4.47
C ALA A 89 -9.90 -3.95 5.01
N VAL A 90 -10.72 -3.06 5.59
CA VAL A 90 -10.22 -1.83 6.22
C VAL A 90 -9.30 -2.13 7.40
N LYS A 91 -9.69 -3.06 8.29
CA LYS A 91 -8.84 -3.47 9.42
C LYS A 91 -7.49 -4.00 8.94
N ASN A 92 -7.48 -4.83 7.89
CA ASN A 92 -6.25 -5.40 7.33
C ASN A 92 -5.28 -4.30 6.89
N VAL A 93 -5.74 -3.31 6.11
CA VAL A 93 -4.89 -2.19 5.68
C VAL A 93 -4.34 -1.43 6.88
N LEU A 94 -5.19 -1.06 7.83
CA LEU A 94 -4.77 -0.28 9.01
C LEU A 94 -3.77 -1.05 9.90
N THR A 95 -3.99 -2.36 10.11
CA THR A 95 -3.06 -3.21 10.85
C THR A 95 -1.71 -3.32 10.15
N ARG A 96 -1.68 -3.43 8.81
CA ARG A 96 -0.44 -3.48 8.03
C ARG A 96 0.34 -2.16 8.09
N CYS A 97 -0.35 -1.01 8.04
CA CYS A 97 0.25 0.31 8.28
C CYS A 97 0.95 0.37 9.64
N GLY A 98 0.38 -0.27 10.66
CA GLY A 98 0.90 -0.28 12.03
C GLY A 98 1.91 -1.38 12.38
N SER A 99 2.30 -2.24 11.42
CA SER A 99 3.10 -3.44 11.70
C SER A 99 4.62 -3.18 11.76
N LYS A 100 5.39 -4.20 12.17
CA LYS A 100 6.87 -4.26 12.05
C LYS A 100 7.35 -5.00 10.79
N ASP A 101 6.44 -5.56 10.01
CA ASP A 101 6.77 -6.38 8.85
C ASP A 101 7.52 -5.56 7.79
N SER A 102 8.36 -6.19 6.98
CA SER A 102 8.94 -5.54 5.81
C SER A 102 7.86 -4.86 4.95
N ILE A 103 8.17 -3.66 4.46
CA ILE A 103 7.27 -2.89 3.60
C ILE A 103 7.21 -3.57 2.23
N GLY A 104 6.03 -4.11 1.92
CA GLY A 104 5.64 -4.50 0.56
C GLY A 104 4.44 -3.66 0.15
N ILE A 105 4.48 -3.06 -1.03
CA ILE A 105 3.46 -2.11 -1.47
C ILE A 105 2.04 -2.69 -1.44
N GLY A 106 1.88 -3.95 -1.83
CA GLY A 106 0.60 -4.68 -1.77
C GLY A 106 -0.01 -4.75 -0.37
N SER A 107 0.79 -4.66 0.70
CA SER A 107 0.27 -4.71 2.08
C SER A 107 -0.54 -3.48 2.49
N PHE A 108 -0.48 -2.40 1.72
CA PHE A 108 -1.23 -1.15 1.95
C PHE A 108 -2.54 -1.09 1.16
N PHE A 109 -2.89 -2.19 0.48
CA PHE A 109 -4.12 -2.33 -0.29
C PHE A 109 -4.92 -3.54 0.19
N SER A 110 -6.23 -3.48 0.02
CA SER A 110 -7.11 -4.65 0.09
C SER A 110 -8.05 -4.62 -1.10
N VAL A 111 -8.16 -5.74 -1.81
CA VAL A 111 -8.93 -5.83 -3.05
C VAL A 111 -10.06 -6.82 -2.87
N LEU A 112 -11.27 -6.35 -3.13
CA LEU A 112 -12.49 -7.13 -3.15
C LEU A 112 -13.01 -7.17 -4.59
N GLY A 113 -12.98 -8.35 -5.20
CA GLY A 113 -13.48 -8.59 -6.56
C GLY A 113 -14.83 -9.29 -6.54
N LYS A 114 -15.67 -9.02 -7.52
CA LYS A 114 -16.90 -9.75 -7.78
C LYS A 114 -16.90 -10.18 -9.23
N PHE A 115 -17.17 -11.45 -9.47
CA PHE A 115 -17.26 -12.03 -10.80
C PHE A 115 -18.63 -12.69 -10.95
N PHE A 116 -19.38 -12.34 -11.99
CA PHE A 116 -20.66 -12.99 -12.25
C PHE A 116 -21.04 -13.08 -13.71
N VAL A 117 -21.90 -14.04 -14.04
CA VAL A 117 -22.53 -14.15 -15.37
C VAL A 117 -23.76 -13.26 -15.43
N GLN A 118 -23.89 -12.54 -16.54
CA GLN A 118 -25.10 -11.86 -16.95
C GLN A 118 -25.54 -12.43 -18.31
N THR A 119 -26.77 -12.93 -18.38
CA THR A 119 -27.37 -13.41 -19.63
C THR A 119 -28.47 -12.45 -20.04
N GLU A 120 -28.30 -11.81 -21.20
CA GLU A 120 -29.29 -10.92 -21.80
C GLU A 120 -29.57 -11.36 -23.23
N ASN A 121 -30.85 -11.51 -23.58
CA ASN A 121 -31.31 -11.83 -24.94
C ASN A 121 -30.61 -13.05 -25.58
N GLY A 122 -30.29 -14.08 -24.80
CA GLY A 122 -29.64 -15.31 -25.27
C GLY A 122 -28.12 -15.21 -25.44
N SER A 123 -27.51 -14.05 -25.21
CA SER A 123 -26.06 -13.88 -25.12
C SER A 123 -25.62 -13.84 -23.66
N SER A 124 -24.57 -14.59 -23.33
CA SER A 124 -23.98 -14.58 -21.99
C SER A 124 -22.70 -13.74 -21.99
N ALA A 125 -22.55 -12.93 -20.95
CA ALA A 125 -21.36 -12.14 -20.68
C ALA A 125 -20.95 -12.35 -19.23
N PHE A 126 -19.67 -12.19 -18.93
CA PHE A 126 -19.21 -12.06 -17.55
C PHE A 126 -19.00 -10.61 -17.20
N CYS A 127 -19.33 -10.27 -15.97
CA CYS A 127 -19.07 -8.98 -15.36
C CYS A 127 -18.06 -9.16 -14.25
N VAL A 128 -17.06 -8.29 -14.24
CA VAL A 128 -16.13 -8.12 -13.14
C VAL A 128 -16.34 -6.77 -12.50
N GLU A 129 -16.33 -6.75 -11.18
CA GLU A 129 -16.33 -5.52 -10.38
C GLU A 129 -15.21 -5.63 -9.36
N PHE A 130 -14.52 -4.52 -9.09
CA PHE A 130 -13.51 -4.47 -8.07
C PHE A 130 -13.65 -3.23 -7.21
N ASP A 131 -13.43 -3.42 -5.92
CA ASP A 131 -13.24 -2.37 -4.92
C ASP A 131 -11.83 -2.51 -4.33
N VAL A 132 -11.00 -1.48 -4.45
CA VAL A 132 -9.66 -1.39 -3.85
C VAL A 132 -9.69 -0.39 -2.71
N LEU A 133 -9.32 -0.84 -1.51
CA LEU A 133 -9.27 -0.03 -0.30
C LEU A 133 -7.82 0.29 0.07
N THR A 134 -7.55 1.55 0.43
CA THR A 134 -6.23 2.00 0.87
C THR A 134 -6.33 3.20 1.81
N SER A 135 -5.22 3.63 2.41
CA SER A 135 -5.21 4.84 3.24
C SER A 135 -5.36 6.08 2.37
N ALA A 136 -6.21 7.03 2.78
CA ALA A 136 -6.39 8.30 2.08
C ALA A 136 -5.27 9.33 2.36
N ALA A 137 -4.27 8.98 3.19
CA ALA A 137 -3.27 9.91 3.64
C ALA A 137 -2.43 10.46 2.47
N LYS A 138 -2.43 11.78 2.33
CA LYS A 138 -1.62 12.48 1.32
C LYS A 138 -0.43 13.14 2.00
N PHE A 139 0.74 12.91 1.43
CA PHE A 139 1.97 13.52 1.90
C PHE A 139 2.39 14.65 0.97
N GLU A 140 2.88 15.72 1.59
CA GLU A 140 3.69 16.73 0.93
C GLU A 140 5.15 16.45 1.29
N ALA A 141 6.04 16.54 0.30
CA ALA A 141 7.49 16.45 0.50
C ALA A 141 8.12 17.73 -0.04
N VAL A 142 8.66 18.56 0.87
CA VAL A 142 9.30 19.84 0.52
C VAL A 142 10.81 19.62 0.49
N PRO A 143 11.52 19.88 -0.62
CA PRO A 143 12.98 19.78 -0.67
C PRO A 143 13.65 20.70 0.36
N ILE A 144 14.67 20.20 1.04
CA ILE A 144 15.44 20.98 2.02
C ILE A 144 16.94 20.91 1.73
N ASN A 145 17.70 21.80 2.35
CA ASN A 145 19.15 21.79 2.25
C ASN A 145 19.74 20.48 2.81
N PRO A 146 20.82 19.94 2.21
CA PRO A 146 21.48 18.75 2.73
C PRO A 146 21.90 18.91 4.19
N VAL A 147 21.67 17.86 4.97
CA VAL A 147 22.07 17.78 6.38
C VAL A 147 23.19 16.75 6.50
N THR A 148 24.19 17.05 7.33
CA THR A 148 25.36 16.18 7.50
C THR A 148 24.97 14.80 8.02
N ILE A 149 25.41 13.75 7.32
CA ILE A 149 25.19 12.34 7.69
C ILE A 149 26.47 11.78 8.33
N MET A 150 26.34 11.06 9.43
CA MET A 150 27.44 10.29 10.01
C MET A 150 27.90 9.20 9.06
N THR A 151 29.21 9.11 8.85
CA THR A 151 29.82 8.14 7.93
C THR A 151 29.82 6.73 8.52
N THR A 152 28.67 6.05 8.48
CA THR A 152 28.49 4.66 8.91
C THR A 152 28.63 3.70 7.73
N ALA A 153 28.72 2.39 8.01
CA ALA A 153 28.72 1.36 6.96
C ALA A 153 27.44 1.41 6.10
N LEU A 154 26.29 1.64 6.73
CA LEU A 154 25.01 1.79 6.03
C LEU A 154 25.00 3.02 5.12
N ALA A 155 25.42 4.19 5.63
CA ALA A 155 25.49 5.41 4.83
C ALA A 155 26.41 5.24 3.61
N LYS A 156 27.56 4.59 3.79
CA LYS A 156 28.49 4.26 2.69
C LYS A 156 27.87 3.28 1.68
N ASN A 157 27.14 2.26 2.13
CA ASN A 157 26.45 1.33 1.23
C ASN A 157 25.36 2.03 0.41
N LEU A 158 24.53 2.86 1.05
CA LEU A 158 23.44 3.57 0.39
C LEU A 158 23.95 4.58 -0.64
N ALA A 159 25.07 5.26 -0.35
CA ALA A 159 25.72 6.18 -1.28
C ALA A 159 26.55 5.49 -2.37
N SER A 160 26.80 4.19 -2.27
CA SER A 160 27.59 3.44 -3.25
C SER A 160 26.80 3.21 -4.54
N PRO A 161 27.43 3.31 -5.73
CA PRO A 161 26.84 2.86 -6.99
C PRO A 161 26.42 1.39 -6.97
N MET A 162 27.05 0.59 -6.10
CA MET A 162 26.74 -0.84 -5.85
C MET A 162 25.97 -1.00 -4.53
N SER A 163 25.01 -0.12 -4.25
CA SER A 163 24.14 -0.26 -3.09
C SER A 163 23.35 -1.58 -3.15
N LEU A 164 22.99 -2.14 -1.99
CA LEU A 164 22.24 -3.40 -1.95
C LEU A 164 20.88 -3.29 -2.64
N SER A 165 20.25 -2.11 -2.59
CA SER A 165 18.98 -1.85 -3.28
C SER A 165 19.11 -1.97 -4.79
N ARG A 166 20.20 -1.46 -5.38
CA ARG A 166 20.50 -1.57 -6.81
C ARG A 166 20.82 -3.01 -7.21
N LEU A 167 21.70 -3.67 -6.45
CA LEU A 167 22.12 -5.05 -6.74
C LEU A 167 20.96 -6.05 -6.69
N GLN A 168 20.03 -5.85 -5.76
CA GLN A 168 18.86 -6.72 -5.61
C GLN A 168 17.67 -6.27 -6.44
N GLY A 169 17.76 -5.14 -7.15
CA GLY A 169 16.63 -4.55 -7.87
C GLY A 169 15.41 -4.27 -6.97
N LYS A 170 15.64 -4.01 -5.67
CA LYS A 170 14.58 -3.92 -4.66
C LYS A 170 14.71 -2.68 -3.81
N ALA A 171 13.60 -1.95 -3.68
CA ALA A 171 13.52 -0.81 -2.80
C ALA A 171 13.73 -1.21 -1.33
N LYS A 172 14.42 -0.34 -0.59
CA LYS A 172 14.73 -0.53 0.83
C LYS A 172 14.48 0.76 1.59
N SER A 173 14.11 0.62 2.84
CA SER A 173 13.87 1.73 3.76
C SER A 173 14.46 1.47 5.13
N GLY A 174 14.48 2.54 5.93
CA GLY A 174 14.76 2.48 7.35
C GLY A 174 14.51 3.83 8.01
N TYR A 175 15.05 3.99 9.21
CA TYR A 175 14.77 5.14 10.07
C TYR A 175 15.98 6.06 10.22
N VAL A 176 15.70 7.30 10.59
CA VAL A 176 16.71 8.34 10.80
C VAL A 176 16.57 8.89 12.22
N THR A 177 17.69 8.91 12.94
CA THR A 177 17.84 9.63 14.21
C THR A 177 18.94 10.69 14.06
N MET A 178 19.14 11.52 15.08
CA MET A 178 20.16 12.55 15.12
C MET A 178 21.01 12.37 16.36
N ASP A 179 22.34 12.46 16.19
CA ASP A 179 23.26 12.42 17.32
C ASP A 179 23.36 13.78 18.05
N HIS A 180 24.12 13.80 19.14
CA HIS A 180 24.38 15.02 19.92
C HIS A 180 25.18 16.09 19.14
N THR A 181 25.84 15.71 18.04
CA THR A 181 26.58 16.63 17.15
C THR A 181 25.72 17.16 15.99
N ARG A 182 24.41 16.91 16.04
CA ARG A 182 23.42 17.28 15.00
C ARG A 182 23.69 16.63 13.64
N LYS A 183 24.34 15.46 13.63
CA LYS A 183 24.54 14.64 12.44
C LYS A 183 23.48 13.55 12.38
N LEU A 184 23.01 13.27 11.17
CA LEU A 184 22.04 12.21 10.93
C LEU A 184 22.68 10.84 11.06
N VAL A 185 22.00 9.92 11.74
CA VAL A 185 22.38 8.52 11.84
C VAL A 185 21.28 7.68 11.21
N LEU A 186 21.65 6.90 10.20
CA LEU A 186 20.75 6.01 9.46
C LEU A 186 20.69 4.65 10.13
N MET A 187 19.49 4.09 10.23
CA MET A 187 19.23 2.81 10.90
C MET A 187 18.42 1.88 10.00
N LEU A 188 18.72 0.58 10.06
CA LEU A 188 17.91 -0.44 9.40
C LEU A 188 16.57 -0.62 10.12
N GLU A 189 15.53 -1.06 9.42
CA GLU A 189 14.22 -1.37 10.04
C GLU A 189 14.33 -2.44 11.13
N SER A 190 15.27 -3.38 10.96
CA SER A 190 15.53 -4.47 11.89
C SER A 190 16.41 -4.09 13.07
N ASP A 191 16.92 -2.86 13.14
CA ASP A 191 17.79 -2.44 14.24
C ASP A 191 16.97 -2.32 15.54
N PRO A 192 17.31 -3.07 16.61
CA PRO A 192 16.54 -3.07 17.86
C PRO A 192 16.48 -1.71 18.54
N LYS A 193 17.43 -0.80 18.27
CA LYS A 193 17.45 0.55 18.86
C LYS A 193 16.40 1.48 18.25
N VAL A 194 15.80 1.13 17.12
CA VAL A 194 14.75 1.92 16.47
C VAL A 194 13.55 2.15 17.41
N SER A 195 13.23 1.20 18.29
CA SER A 195 12.13 1.35 19.24
C SER A 195 12.44 2.24 20.44
N THR A 196 13.70 2.61 20.66
CA THR A 196 14.15 3.32 21.87
C THR A 196 14.88 4.63 21.60
N LEU A 197 15.25 4.93 20.35
CA LEU A 197 15.91 6.17 19.97
C LEU A 197 14.93 7.21 19.42
N PRO A 198 15.20 8.52 19.61
CA PRO A 198 14.39 9.59 19.05
C PRO A 198 14.50 9.61 17.53
N LEU A 199 13.48 9.12 16.84
CA LEU A 199 13.40 9.09 15.39
C LEU A 199 12.85 10.41 14.86
N ILE A 200 13.55 10.98 13.89
CA ILE A 200 13.20 12.25 13.24
C ILE A 200 12.80 12.09 11.77
N GLY A 201 12.85 10.86 11.24
CA GLY A 201 12.54 10.62 9.84
C GLY A 201 12.82 9.22 9.34
N ILE A 202 12.87 9.10 8.02
CA ILE A 202 13.10 7.87 7.27
C ILE A 202 14.13 8.09 6.16
N TRP A 203 14.75 7.00 5.72
CA TRP A 203 15.51 6.96 4.47
C TRP A 203 14.92 5.91 3.54
N VAL A 204 15.00 6.17 2.24
CA VAL A 204 14.52 5.28 1.17
C VAL A 204 15.58 5.18 0.08
N SER A 205 15.77 3.98 -0.47
CA SER A 205 16.71 3.70 -1.55
C SER A 205 16.11 2.72 -2.55
N GLY A 206 16.58 2.78 -3.81
CA GLY A 206 16.16 1.84 -4.86
C GLY A 206 14.86 2.25 -5.56
N VAL A 207 14.57 3.55 -5.60
CA VAL A 207 13.42 4.12 -6.34
C VAL A 207 13.88 5.30 -7.20
N ASP A 208 13.13 5.63 -8.24
CA ASP A 208 13.50 6.68 -9.20
C ASP A 208 13.17 8.11 -8.76
N CYS A 209 12.22 8.31 -7.85
CA CYS A 209 11.87 9.64 -7.36
C CYS A 209 11.06 9.59 -6.06
N VAL A 210 10.91 10.77 -5.43
CA VAL A 210 10.09 10.94 -4.20
C VAL A 210 8.62 10.60 -4.40
N LYS A 211 8.14 10.62 -5.65
CA LYS A 211 6.77 10.29 -6.01
C LYS A 211 6.51 8.79 -6.06
N ASN A 212 7.55 7.97 -5.96
CA ASN A 212 7.42 6.53 -6.01
C ASN A 212 6.50 6.03 -4.88
N PRO A 213 5.52 5.17 -5.16
CA PRO A 213 4.59 4.65 -4.16
C PRO A 213 5.21 3.97 -2.94
N TYR A 214 6.40 3.38 -3.10
CA TYR A 214 7.15 2.81 -1.98
C TYR A 214 7.51 3.89 -0.95
N VAL A 215 7.84 5.11 -1.39
CA VAL A 215 8.10 6.26 -0.50
C VAL A 215 6.85 6.59 0.32
N TRP A 216 5.68 6.64 -0.32
CA TRP A 216 4.40 6.85 0.38
C TRP A 216 4.13 5.76 1.43
N ALA A 217 4.38 4.49 1.08
CA ALA A 217 4.24 3.36 2.00
C ALA A 217 5.19 3.48 3.20
N CYS A 218 6.42 3.96 2.98
CA CYS A 218 7.38 4.26 4.06
C CYS A 218 6.90 5.40 4.96
N CYS A 219 6.36 6.48 4.39
CA CYS A 219 5.78 7.58 5.14
C CYS A 219 4.60 7.13 6.02
N LEU A 220 3.67 6.35 5.46
CA LEU A 220 2.58 5.73 6.22
C LEU A 220 3.13 4.86 7.36
N ARG A 221 4.10 4.00 7.06
CA ARG A 221 4.68 3.11 8.06
C ARG A 221 5.33 3.89 9.19
N TYR A 222 6.10 4.94 8.89
CA TYR A 222 6.70 5.78 9.92
C TYR A 222 5.64 6.36 10.86
N LEU A 223 4.57 6.96 10.32
CA LEU A 223 3.51 7.58 11.11
C LEU A 223 2.72 6.58 11.95
N TYR A 224 2.46 5.39 11.42
CA TYR A 224 1.48 4.47 12.01
C TYR A 224 2.06 3.24 12.69
N ASN A 225 3.35 2.92 12.50
CA ASN A 225 3.97 1.74 13.11
C ASN A 225 3.84 1.77 14.65
N ASN A 226 3.11 0.82 15.21
CA ASN A 226 2.80 0.80 16.65
C ASN A 226 4.02 0.50 17.53
N SER A 227 5.16 0.17 16.91
CA SER A 227 6.35 -0.27 17.62
C SER A 227 7.44 0.78 17.75
N LEU A 228 7.26 1.94 17.10
CA LEU A 228 8.17 3.07 17.24
C LEU A 228 7.66 3.92 18.40
N ASN A 229 8.35 3.83 19.55
CA ASN A 229 7.89 4.53 20.75
C ASN A 229 8.32 6.00 20.77
N GLN A 230 9.46 6.32 20.16
CA GLN A 230 10.08 7.65 20.24
C GLN A 230 10.13 8.34 18.87
N ARG A 231 8.97 8.58 18.26
CA ARG A 231 8.91 9.49 17.11
C ARG A 231 8.82 10.92 17.60
N VAL A 232 9.85 11.70 17.32
CA VAL A 232 9.89 13.12 17.66
C VAL A 232 8.99 13.92 16.71
N CYS A 233 8.93 13.49 15.45
CA CYS A 233 8.17 14.15 14.40
C CYS A 233 6.87 13.38 14.12
N LEU A 234 5.77 13.82 14.73
CA LEU A 234 4.42 13.35 14.44
C LEU A 234 3.52 14.55 14.09
N PRO A 235 2.49 14.35 13.24
CA PRO A 235 1.55 15.41 12.88
C PRO A 235 1.08 16.22 14.10
N PRO A 236 1.10 17.56 14.04
CA PRO A 236 1.35 18.39 12.84
C PRO A 236 2.84 18.55 12.45
N HIS A 237 3.77 18.05 13.26
CA HIS A 237 5.20 18.14 12.94
C HIS A 237 5.58 17.26 11.75
N ARG A 238 6.43 17.83 10.90
CA ARG A 238 6.97 17.17 9.71
C ARG A 238 8.22 16.38 10.07
N PHE A 239 8.49 15.33 9.31
CA PHE A 239 9.63 14.42 9.50
C PHE A 239 10.56 14.46 8.29
N MET A 240 11.81 14.07 8.48
CA MET A 240 12.80 14.08 7.40
C MET A 240 12.68 12.83 6.52
N LEU A 241 12.86 12.99 5.21
CA LEU A 241 13.01 11.91 4.25
C LEU A 241 14.33 12.08 3.48
N LEU A 242 15.19 11.08 3.56
CA LEU A 242 16.40 10.99 2.73
C LEU A 242 16.15 10.01 1.59
N LEU A 243 16.33 10.47 0.35
CA LEU A 243 16.11 9.67 -0.83
C LEU A 243 17.43 9.39 -1.57
N TYR A 244 17.78 8.12 -1.66
CA TYR A 244 18.90 7.60 -2.45
C TYR A 244 18.35 7.09 -3.79
N CYS A 245 18.21 8.02 -4.73
CA CYS A 245 17.62 7.77 -6.05
C CYS A 245 18.46 6.82 -6.91
N LEU A 246 17.82 6.04 -7.79
CA LEU A 246 18.49 5.19 -8.79
C LEU A 246 19.20 6.00 -9.88
N GLN A 247 18.64 7.13 -10.30
CA GLN A 247 19.14 7.91 -11.43
C GLN A 247 20.17 8.98 -11.02
N GLY A 248 20.38 9.19 -9.71
CA GLY A 248 21.29 10.21 -9.18
C GLY A 248 22.39 9.62 -8.30
N ASN A 249 23.57 10.24 -8.33
CA ASN A 249 24.65 9.99 -7.37
C ASN A 249 24.56 10.88 -6.12
N LYS A 250 23.46 11.62 -5.95
CA LYS A 250 23.24 12.55 -4.85
C LYS A 250 22.03 12.11 -4.02
N ILE A 251 22.14 12.35 -2.73
CA ILE A 251 21.06 12.15 -1.77
C ILE A 251 20.16 13.37 -1.82
N GLU A 252 18.87 13.17 -1.99
CA GLU A 252 17.88 14.22 -1.89
C GLU A 252 17.30 14.26 -0.48
N PHE A 253 17.08 15.46 0.05
CA PHE A 253 16.56 15.67 1.38
C PHE A 253 15.21 16.37 1.28
N TYR A 254 14.23 15.82 1.99
CA TYR A 254 12.87 16.35 2.04
C TYR A 254 12.39 16.48 3.48
N GLU A 255 11.52 17.46 3.70
CA GLU A 255 10.68 17.58 4.87
C GLU A 255 9.25 17.15 4.50
N CYS A 256 8.80 16.06 5.12
CA CYS A 256 7.55 15.37 4.80
C CYS A 256 6.49 15.60 5.88
N GLY A 257 5.27 15.92 5.45
CA GLY A 257 4.12 16.12 6.33
C GLY A 257 2.84 15.65 5.68
N LEU A 258 1.79 15.47 6.49
CA LEU A 258 0.44 15.26 5.95
C LEU A 258 -0.04 16.57 5.31
N LEU A 259 -0.56 16.50 4.09
CA LEU A 259 -1.00 17.67 3.32
C LEU A 259 -2.17 18.39 4.00
N ASN A 260 -3.07 17.63 4.63
CA ASN A 260 -4.19 18.15 5.39
C ASN A 260 -4.05 17.73 6.86
N GLU A 261 -3.62 18.64 7.73
CA GLU A 261 -3.52 18.37 9.17
C GLU A 261 -4.89 18.02 9.83
N LYS A 262 -5.99 18.35 9.13
CA LYS A 262 -7.37 17.98 9.51
C LYS A 262 -7.80 16.60 9.01
N GLU A 263 -7.10 15.99 8.05
CA GLU A 263 -7.38 14.60 7.66
C GLU A 263 -7.11 13.71 8.87
N LYS A 264 -8.15 12.98 9.28
CA LYS A 264 -8.02 12.06 10.41
C LYS A 264 -7.02 10.98 10.00
N THR A 265 -6.14 10.61 10.93
CA THR A 265 -5.02 9.65 10.78
C THR A 265 -5.39 8.25 10.27
N HIS A 266 -6.66 8.00 9.95
CA HIS A 266 -7.19 6.71 9.52
C HIS A 266 -8.23 6.83 8.42
N GLU A 267 -8.34 7.97 7.74
CA GLU A 267 -9.21 8.08 6.57
C GLU A 267 -8.78 7.08 5.48
N MET A 268 -9.78 6.51 4.81
CA MET A 268 -9.61 5.46 3.81
C MET A 268 -10.16 5.93 2.48
N ASP A 269 -9.38 5.69 1.42
CA ASP A 269 -9.82 5.85 0.04
C ASP A 269 -10.29 4.49 -0.49
N ALA A 270 -11.27 4.56 -1.39
CA ALA A 270 -11.84 3.41 -2.06
C ALA A 270 -11.90 3.69 -3.56
N PHE A 271 -11.35 2.79 -4.37
CA PHE A 271 -11.38 2.87 -5.82
C PHE A 271 -12.26 1.76 -6.36
N CYS A 272 -13.23 2.10 -7.21
CA CYS A 272 -14.22 1.17 -7.73
C CYS A 272 -14.21 1.18 -9.25
N GLY A 273 -14.44 0.02 -9.87
CA GLY A 273 -14.61 -0.08 -11.30
C GLY A 273 -15.21 -1.42 -11.70
N SER A 274 -15.80 -1.47 -12.88
CA SER A 274 -16.42 -2.67 -13.42
C SER A 274 -16.21 -2.77 -14.92
N LYS A 275 -16.27 -3.99 -15.43
CA LYS A 275 -16.19 -4.27 -16.87
C LYS A 275 -17.00 -5.50 -17.22
N THR A 276 -17.69 -5.44 -18.34
CA THR A 276 -18.48 -6.54 -18.89
C THR A 276 -17.83 -7.03 -20.18
N VAL A 277 -17.67 -8.35 -20.29
CA VAL A 277 -17.01 -9.00 -21.42
C VAL A 277 -17.86 -10.15 -21.91
N ARG A 278 -18.06 -10.23 -23.22
CA ARG A 278 -18.80 -11.33 -23.86
C ARG A 278 -17.98 -12.62 -23.85
N LEU A 279 -18.67 -13.73 -23.63
CA LEU A 279 -18.09 -15.07 -23.50
C LEU A 279 -17.38 -15.58 -24.77
N ASP A 280 -17.77 -15.06 -25.93
CA ASP A 280 -17.37 -15.60 -27.23
C ASP A 280 -16.01 -15.09 -27.73
N PHE A 281 -15.28 -14.31 -26.91
CA PHE A 281 -13.99 -13.73 -27.27
C PHE A 281 -12.85 -14.38 -26.50
N ASP A 282 -11.88 -14.91 -27.25
CA ASP A 282 -10.57 -15.26 -26.70
C ASP A 282 -9.89 -13.95 -26.27
N GLN A 283 -9.65 -13.79 -24.97
CA GLN A 283 -9.04 -12.58 -24.41
C GLN A 283 -7.70 -12.91 -23.76
N ASP A 284 -6.66 -12.21 -24.19
CA ASP A 284 -5.32 -12.26 -23.60
C ASP A 284 -5.26 -11.69 -22.16
N GLY A 285 -6.37 -11.18 -21.65
CA GLY A 285 -6.53 -10.65 -20.30
C GLY A 285 -7.65 -9.61 -20.25
N LEU A 286 -7.93 -9.09 -19.06
CA LEU A 286 -8.95 -8.08 -18.85
C LEU A 286 -8.45 -6.96 -17.96
N GLU A 287 -8.52 -5.76 -18.51
CA GLU A 287 -8.16 -4.51 -17.82
C GLU A 287 -9.40 -3.79 -17.30
N VAL A 288 -9.43 -3.46 -16.01
CA VAL A 288 -10.50 -2.73 -15.34
C VAL A 288 -9.93 -1.45 -14.73
N ASP A 289 -10.36 -0.30 -15.25
CA ASP A 289 -10.00 1.00 -14.68
C ASP A 289 -10.84 1.30 -13.45
N LEU A 290 -10.19 1.81 -12.40
CA LEU A 290 -10.84 2.13 -11.14
C LEU A 290 -10.85 3.64 -10.91
N SER A 291 -12.00 4.13 -10.44
CA SER A 291 -12.23 5.53 -10.11
C SER A 291 -12.39 5.72 -8.61
N LEU A 292 -11.88 6.84 -8.09
CA LEU A 292 -12.03 7.19 -6.67
C LEU A 292 -13.51 7.36 -6.32
N LEU A 293 -13.97 6.59 -5.34
CA LEU A 293 -15.32 6.65 -4.79
C LEU A 293 -15.43 7.82 -3.81
N LYS A 294 -16.02 8.94 -4.26
CA LYS A 294 -16.16 10.16 -3.45
C LYS A 294 -17.36 10.16 -2.50
N TYR A 295 -18.44 9.49 -2.86
CA TYR A 295 -19.71 9.52 -2.12
C TYR A 295 -20.50 8.20 -2.28
N GLY A 296 -21.57 8.07 -1.50
CA GLY A 296 -22.52 6.94 -1.59
C GLY A 296 -22.42 5.96 -0.42
N ILE A 297 -23.31 4.97 -0.42
CA ILE A 297 -23.48 4.02 0.70
C ILE A 297 -22.18 3.25 0.98
N LYS A 298 -21.48 2.80 -0.07
CA LYS A 298 -20.18 2.12 0.07
C LYS A 298 -19.13 3.02 0.75
N LYS A 299 -19.01 4.30 0.33
CA LYS A 299 -18.06 5.25 0.94
C LYS A 299 -18.40 5.54 2.40
N ASN A 300 -19.66 5.86 2.69
CA ASN A 300 -20.13 6.12 4.06
C ASN A 300 -19.82 4.94 5.00
N ARG A 301 -19.97 3.71 4.50
CA ARG A 301 -19.63 2.51 5.26
C ARG A 301 -18.14 2.44 5.55
N ILE A 302 -17.30 2.56 4.53
CA ILE A 302 -15.83 2.50 4.66
C ILE A 302 -15.34 3.53 5.68
N ASP A 303 -15.87 4.76 5.61
CA ASP A 303 -15.53 5.84 6.54
C ASP A 303 -15.99 5.56 7.97
N SER A 304 -17.19 4.99 8.13
CA SER A 304 -17.70 4.62 9.46
C SER A 304 -16.83 3.56 10.14
N VAL A 305 -16.27 2.64 9.36
CA VAL A 305 -15.40 1.56 9.87
C VAL A 305 -14.04 2.11 10.23
N ALA A 306 -13.46 2.91 9.34
CA ALA A 306 -12.20 3.60 9.55
C ALA A 306 -12.22 4.41 10.86
N ALA A 307 -13.31 5.15 11.11
CA ALA A 307 -13.50 5.90 12.35
C ALA A 307 -13.52 4.99 13.59
N ARG A 308 -14.26 3.87 13.58
CA ARG A 308 -14.34 2.93 14.72
C ARG A 308 -13.00 2.27 15.04
N VAL A 309 -12.21 1.91 14.03
CA VAL A 309 -10.89 1.31 14.23
C VAL A 309 -9.90 2.34 14.78
N SER A 310 -10.00 3.59 14.33
CA SER A 310 -9.21 4.71 14.86
C SER A 310 -9.48 5.01 16.33
N ASP A 311 -10.72 4.94 16.79
CA ASP A 311 -11.03 5.29 18.18
C ASP A 311 -10.46 4.25 19.15
N LYS A 312 -10.42 2.96 18.76
CA LYS A 312 -9.79 1.90 19.56
C LYS A 312 -8.27 2.07 19.69
N SER A 313 -7.58 2.61 18.69
CA SER A 313 -6.13 2.85 18.75
C SER A 313 -5.76 4.09 19.58
N LYS A 314 -6.67 5.08 19.71
CA LYS A 314 -6.48 6.25 20.59
C LYS A 314 -6.46 5.88 22.08
N TYR A 315 -7.29 4.92 22.50
CA TYR A 315 -7.29 4.45 23.89
C TYR A 315 -5.96 3.78 24.31
N GLN A 316 -5.17 3.26 23.36
CA GLN A 316 -3.82 2.76 23.64
C GLN A 316 -2.73 3.84 23.65
N ARG A 317 -3.02 5.05 23.14
CA ARG A 317 -2.05 6.16 23.06
C ARG A 317 -2.11 7.11 24.27
N GLN A 318 -3.17 7.06 25.08
CA GLN A 318 -3.36 7.99 26.21
C GLN A 318 -2.43 7.75 27.40
N ASP A 319 -1.78 6.58 27.50
CA ASP A 319 -0.87 6.26 28.62
C ASP A 319 0.53 6.90 28.52
N PHE A 320 0.86 7.59 27.42
CA PHE A 320 2.20 8.13 27.19
C PHE A 320 2.30 9.67 27.23
N LEU A 321 1.23 10.37 27.60
CA LEU A 321 1.21 11.84 27.69
C LEU A 321 1.89 12.40 28.96
N TYR A 322 2.49 11.56 29.80
CA TYR A 322 3.12 11.98 31.07
C TYR A 322 4.59 12.41 31.00
N LEU A 323 5.19 12.55 29.82
CA LEU A 323 6.58 13.02 29.67
C LEU A 323 6.68 14.28 28.80
N LYS A 324 5.93 15.32 29.17
CA LYS A 324 6.03 16.66 28.57
C LYS A 324 6.86 17.65 29.40
N TYR A 325 7.65 17.18 30.36
CA TYR A 325 8.55 17.99 31.18
C TYR A 325 9.91 17.30 31.40
N LEU A 326 10.69 17.15 30.32
CA LEU A 326 12.15 17.03 30.30
C LEU A 326 12.66 17.65 28.98
#